data_AF-A0AAN7NBE8-F1
#
_entry.id   AF-A0AAN7NBE8-F1
#
_cell.length_a   1.000
_cell.length_b   1.000
_cell.length_c   1.000
_cell.angle_alpha   90.00
_cell.angle_beta   90.00
_cell.angle_gamma   90.00
#
_symmetry.space_group_name_H-M   'P 1'
#
loop_
_entity.id
_entity.type
_entity.pdbx_description
1 polymer ?
#
loop_
_entity_poly.entity_id
_entity_poly.type
_entity_poly.pdbx_seq_one_letter_code
_entity_poly.pdbx_strand_id
1 'polypeptide(L)'
;MKAEIFLGLLVILSLFQASVSSSYGLPEGLSDTSLLSSVGEAKQLVDAAYKHTRNRIKEHLQNDALTLIELLGYFTQPVAGTRAAVWAADYMETTLTLLKEKLRWAVRGGLQCHRFKKCQTRLSASPLGSGMDQQRSLMFMQWGLFIDHDLDFSPDTPARVTFSGKVDCHTSCAKQPPCFPIKVQPAFFLKGRGGEGDSRANEMLEQACMHTLFVREHNRLARGLKRLNPHWNGKKLYQEARKILGAMIQIITYRDYLPLPLATSFQRLIPHYWGYNESVDPQISNVFTLAFCFAHASVPPTLDHLNLNYKPRGPKIQLRNAAFAVWRIVKEVAVAGGIDPFLQSLMANQAKLMTQQQMVVDELQDRMSEQVERIGFDLSVLNMQRSRDHGLPGYNSWRQFCGLSQPSGLKTLVRVLRNHGLAKKFIWLYGTQKNIDIWIGALAEPIVNGGRGGPLMACLIGTQFRNVSDGDRFWWENRGVFTPWQCSSLAKISLSRIICDNTHMSKVPRHTFWANRYSCGFVSCSQILKLDLKAWKSKRTKEVTDQ
;
A
#
# COMPACT_ATOMS: atom_id res chain seq x y z
N MET A 1 -17.09 13.04 -41.01
CA MET A 1 -17.10 13.48 -39.59
C MET A 1 -15.74 14.04 -39.17
N LYS A 2 -15.31 15.15 -39.75
CA LYS A 2 -14.12 15.93 -39.34
C LYS A 2 -14.32 17.36 -39.85
N ALA A 3 -15.07 18.17 -39.09
CA ALA A 3 -15.18 19.62 -39.24
C ALA A 3 -15.98 20.21 -38.05
N GLU A 4 -17.06 19.55 -37.64
CA GLU A 4 -17.97 20.09 -36.59
C GLU A 4 -17.43 19.97 -35.16
N ILE A 5 -16.58 18.98 -34.87
CA ILE A 5 -15.96 18.82 -33.55
C ILE A 5 -14.95 19.96 -33.28
N PHE A 6 -14.34 20.54 -34.32
CA PHE A 6 -13.36 21.62 -34.17
C PHE A 6 -14.04 22.97 -33.90
N LEU A 7 -15.23 23.19 -34.47
CA LEU A 7 -16.03 24.39 -34.20
C LEU A 7 -16.59 24.38 -32.76
N GLY A 8 -17.00 23.21 -32.26
CA GLY A 8 -17.47 23.04 -30.88
C GLY A 8 -16.39 23.34 -29.82
N LEU A 9 -15.13 22.99 -30.09
CA LEU A 9 -14.00 23.28 -29.18
C LEU A 9 -13.62 24.77 -29.15
N LEU A 10 -13.71 25.46 -30.28
CA LEU A 10 -13.44 26.91 -30.38
C LEU A 10 -14.51 27.75 -29.63
N VAL A 11 -15.77 27.33 -29.68
CA VAL A 11 -16.86 28.03 -28.96
C VAL A 11 -16.71 27.86 -27.44
N ILE A 12 -16.31 26.68 -26.96
CA ILE A 12 -16.07 26.44 -25.52
C ILE A 12 -14.87 27.25 -25.00
N LEU A 13 -13.80 27.41 -25.80
CA LEU A 13 -12.66 28.26 -25.47
C LEU A 13 -13.01 29.75 -25.42
N SER A 14 -13.87 30.21 -26.34
CA SER A 14 -14.32 31.62 -26.36
C SER A 14 -15.25 31.98 -25.19
N LEU A 15 -16.08 31.03 -24.74
CA LEU A 15 -16.96 31.23 -23.57
C LEU A 15 -16.20 31.20 -22.24
N PHE A 16 -15.05 30.52 -22.17
CA PHE A 16 -14.18 30.56 -20.98
C PHE A 16 -13.38 31.87 -20.85
N GLN A 17 -13.14 32.60 -21.95
CA GLN A 17 -12.48 33.91 -21.89
C GLN A 17 -13.42 35.05 -21.46
N ALA A 18 -14.74 34.89 -21.58
CA ALA A 18 -15.69 35.96 -21.28
C ALA A 18 -16.10 36.06 -19.79
N SER A 19 -15.77 35.07 -18.94
CA SER A 19 -16.16 35.08 -17.51
C SER A 19 -15.01 35.35 -16.52
N VAL A 20 -13.82 35.75 -16.99
CA VAL A 20 -12.70 36.17 -16.14
C VAL A 20 -12.24 37.55 -16.55
N SER A 21 -13.05 38.56 -16.23
CA SER A 21 -12.63 39.96 -16.21
C SER A 21 -13.01 40.55 -14.86
N SER A 22 -12.21 40.23 -13.85
CA SER A 22 -12.08 41.04 -12.65
C SER A 22 -10.63 40.98 -12.18
N SER A 23 -10.03 42.15 -12.12
CA SER A 23 -8.61 42.44 -11.96
C SER A 23 -7.95 41.79 -10.75
N TYR A 24 -7.06 40.82 -10.98
CA TYR A 24 -5.89 40.56 -10.16
C TYR A 24 -4.73 40.22 -11.11
N GLY A 25 -3.64 40.98 -11.04
CA GLY A 25 -2.48 40.82 -11.92
C GLY A 25 -1.91 39.41 -11.85
N LEU A 26 -2.03 38.65 -12.94
CA LEU A 26 -1.29 37.41 -13.16
C LEU A 26 0.15 37.76 -13.59
N PRO A 27 1.19 37.11 -13.02
CA PRO A 27 2.50 37.08 -13.65
C PRO A 27 2.40 36.24 -14.94
N GLU A 28 3.00 36.69 -16.03
CA GLU A 28 3.03 36.01 -17.35
C GLU A 28 3.28 34.51 -17.20
N GLY A 29 2.23 33.72 -17.42
CA GLY A 29 2.19 32.28 -17.18
C GLY A 29 2.08 31.48 -18.47
N LEU A 30 2.84 30.38 -18.55
CA LEU A 30 2.73 29.24 -19.47
C LEU A 30 1.92 29.49 -20.76
N SER A 31 2.60 29.87 -21.83
CA SER A 31 1.99 29.84 -23.16
C SER A 31 1.66 28.40 -23.58
N ASP A 32 0.55 28.19 -24.29
CA ASP A 32 0.17 26.88 -24.88
C ASP A 32 1.30 26.28 -25.73
N THR A 33 2.10 27.14 -26.36
CA THR A 33 3.30 26.75 -27.11
C THR A 33 4.39 26.12 -26.25
N SER A 34 4.57 26.60 -25.01
CA SER A 34 5.56 26.05 -24.06
C SER A 34 5.13 24.69 -23.51
N LEU A 35 3.82 24.51 -23.31
CA LEU A 35 3.23 23.23 -22.91
C LEU A 35 3.37 22.19 -24.02
N LEU A 36 2.93 22.53 -25.23
CA LEU A 36 2.99 21.64 -26.40
C LEU A 36 4.43 21.28 -26.78
N SER A 37 5.36 22.23 -26.68
CA SER A 37 6.79 21.96 -26.88
C SER A 37 7.34 20.95 -25.86
N SER A 38 6.97 21.08 -24.58
CA SER A 38 7.43 20.17 -23.52
C SER A 38 6.81 18.77 -23.65
N VAL A 39 5.55 18.67 -24.09
CA VAL A 39 4.91 17.39 -24.42
C VAL A 39 5.61 16.72 -25.61
N GLY A 40 5.94 17.49 -26.65
CA GLY A 40 6.65 16.97 -27.82
C GLY A 40 8.04 16.44 -27.48
N GLU A 41 8.78 17.19 -26.67
CA GLU A 41 10.11 16.81 -26.17
C GLU A 41 10.04 15.59 -25.26
N ALA A 42 9.08 15.53 -24.34
CA ALA A 42 8.84 14.36 -23.49
C ALA A 42 8.55 13.11 -24.31
N LYS A 43 7.73 13.24 -25.35
CA LYS A 43 7.39 12.13 -26.24
C LYS A 43 8.61 11.59 -26.98
N GLN A 44 9.47 12.47 -27.51
CA GLN A 44 10.71 12.07 -28.17
C GLN A 44 11.66 11.34 -27.22
N LEU A 45 11.85 11.86 -26.01
CA LEU A 45 12.73 11.26 -25.01
C LEU A 45 12.25 9.86 -24.62
N VAL A 46 10.97 9.74 -24.27
CA VAL A 46 10.34 8.47 -23.90
C VAL A 46 10.37 7.48 -25.08
N ASP A 47 9.95 7.87 -26.28
CA ASP A 47 9.96 6.95 -27.44
C ASP A 47 11.37 6.45 -27.77
N ALA A 48 12.38 7.30 -27.64
CA ALA A 48 13.77 6.96 -27.92
C ALA A 48 14.30 5.86 -26.98
N ALA A 49 14.08 5.93 -25.66
CA ALA A 49 14.62 4.89 -24.79
C ALA A 49 13.75 3.63 -24.66
N TYR A 50 12.47 3.69 -25.01
CA TYR A 50 11.70 2.45 -25.26
C TYR A 50 12.22 1.72 -26.49
N LYS A 51 12.58 2.44 -27.55
CA LYS A 51 13.24 1.87 -28.73
C LYS A 51 14.62 1.30 -28.38
N HIS A 52 15.43 2.02 -27.59
CA HIS A 52 16.73 1.54 -27.14
C HIS A 52 16.63 0.24 -26.32
N THR A 53 15.71 0.19 -25.36
CA THR A 53 15.48 -0.99 -24.51
C THR A 53 15.06 -2.20 -25.35
N ARG A 54 14.17 -2.01 -26.32
CA ARG A 54 13.74 -3.07 -27.25
C ARG A 54 14.89 -3.61 -28.10
N ASN A 55 15.74 -2.72 -28.59
CA ASN A 55 16.90 -3.09 -29.40
C ASN A 55 17.93 -3.88 -28.58
N ARG A 56 18.22 -3.45 -27.34
CA ARG A 56 19.14 -4.14 -26.44
C ARG A 56 18.66 -5.55 -26.09
N ILE A 57 17.37 -5.70 -25.79
CA ILE A 57 16.77 -7.02 -25.51
C ILE A 57 16.87 -7.92 -26.75
N LYS A 58 16.61 -7.37 -27.94
CA LYS A 58 16.74 -8.12 -29.21
C LYS A 58 18.18 -8.59 -29.44
N GLU A 59 19.17 -7.76 -29.14
CA GLU A 59 20.59 -8.10 -29.26
C GLU A 59 21.01 -9.18 -28.25
N HIS A 60 20.55 -9.08 -26.99
CA HIS A 60 20.83 -10.09 -25.96
C HIS A 60 20.15 -11.44 -26.25
N LEU A 61 18.94 -11.42 -26.85
CA LEU A 61 18.25 -12.61 -27.35
C LEU A 61 19.02 -13.29 -28.49
N GLN A 62 19.66 -12.52 -29.36
CA GLN A 62 20.43 -13.04 -30.49
C GLN A 62 21.78 -13.65 -30.08
N ASN A 63 22.32 -13.24 -28.93
CA ASN A 63 23.64 -13.63 -28.45
C ASN A 63 23.60 -14.66 -27.29
N ASP A 64 22.44 -15.25 -26.97
CA ASP A 64 22.22 -16.18 -25.85
C ASP A 64 22.75 -15.68 -24.49
N ALA A 65 22.78 -14.35 -24.30
CA ALA A 65 23.40 -13.69 -23.15
C ALA A 65 22.39 -13.26 -22.07
N LEU A 66 21.14 -13.75 -22.14
CA LEU A 66 20.09 -13.36 -21.21
C LEU A 66 20.27 -13.99 -19.83
N THR A 67 20.29 -13.15 -18.81
CA THR A 67 20.14 -13.61 -17.44
C THR A 67 18.69 -14.09 -17.20
N LEU A 68 18.50 -15.02 -16.25
CA LEU A 68 17.16 -15.53 -15.89
C LEU A 68 16.19 -14.39 -15.51
N ILE A 69 16.71 -13.30 -14.95
CA ILE A 69 15.95 -12.10 -14.57
C ILE A 69 15.47 -11.33 -15.80
N GLU A 70 16.33 -11.13 -16.80
CA GLU A 70 15.95 -10.43 -18.04
C GLU A 70 14.94 -11.23 -18.85
N LEU A 71 15.04 -12.56 -18.82
CA LEU A 71 14.07 -13.45 -19.44
C LEU A 71 12.70 -13.38 -18.73
N LEU A 72 12.68 -13.38 -17.39
CA LEU A 72 11.43 -13.22 -16.61
C LEU A 72 10.79 -11.84 -16.83
N GLY A 73 11.59 -10.78 -16.88
CA GLY A 73 11.14 -9.42 -17.18
C GLY A 73 10.48 -9.28 -18.57
N TYR A 74 10.85 -10.13 -19.52
CA TYR A 74 10.20 -10.19 -20.83
C TYR A 74 8.78 -10.76 -20.75
N PHE A 75 8.58 -11.81 -19.94
CA PHE A 75 7.26 -12.43 -19.75
C PHE A 75 6.31 -11.61 -18.87
N THR A 76 6.83 -10.64 -18.10
CA THR A 76 6.04 -9.73 -17.26
C THR A 76 5.73 -8.39 -17.92
N GLN A 77 6.10 -8.20 -19.21
CA GLN A 77 5.80 -6.96 -19.92
C GLN A 77 4.28 -6.70 -19.99
N PRO A 78 3.82 -5.46 -19.75
CA PRO A 78 2.41 -5.12 -19.80
C PRO A 78 1.80 -5.40 -21.19
N VAL A 79 0.59 -5.95 -21.18
CA VAL A 79 -0.23 -6.16 -22.37
C VAL A 79 -0.57 -4.82 -23.05
N ALA A 80 -0.93 -4.84 -24.34
CA ALA A 80 -0.99 -3.65 -25.20
C ALA A 80 -1.75 -2.45 -24.58
N GLY A 81 -2.90 -2.69 -23.94
CA GLY A 81 -3.68 -1.64 -23.26
C GLY A 81 -2.96 -1.02 -22.07
N THR A 82 -2.40 -1.85 -21.18
CA THR A 82 -1.62 -1.40 -20.02
C THR A 82 -0.33 -0.69 -20.46
N ARG A 83 0.30 -1.15 -21.54
CA ARG A 83 1.50 -0.51 -22.11
C ARG A 83 1.23 0.90 -22.61
N ALA A 84 0.07 1.13 -23.23
CA ALA A 84 -0.34 2.46 -23.66
C ALA A 84 -0.56 3.41 -22.46
N ALA A 85 -1.13 2.90 -21.35
CA ALA A 85 -1.33 3.68 -20.13
C ALA A 85 0.02 4.02 -19.44
N VAL A 86 0.93 3.05 -19.35
CA VAL A 86 2.29 3.27 -18.83
C VAL A 86 3.04 4.29 -19.69
N TRP A 87 2.99 4.17 -21.03
CA TRP A 87 3.58 5.17 -21.92
C TRP A 87 3.00 6.57 -21.72
N ALA A 88 1.69 6.68 -21.58
CA ALA A 88 1.03 7.97 -21.33
C ALA A 88 1.45 8.58 -19.99
N ALA A 89 1.61 7.75 -18.95
CA ALA A 89 2.13 8.18 -17.65
C ALA A 89 3.58 8.70 -17.77
N ASP A 90 4.46 7.97 -18.46
CA ASP A 90 5.85 8.37 -18.68
C ASP A 90 5.95 9.69 -19.47
N TYR A 91 5.11 9.88 -20.50
CA TYR A 91 5.02 11.15 -21.21
C TYR A 91 4.58 12.28 -20.28
N MET A 92 3.56 12.05 -19.45
CA MET A 92 3.03 13.05 -18.53
C MET A 92 4.06 13.44 -17.47
N GLU A 93 4.74 12.47 -16.86
CA GLU A 93 5.79 12.70 -15.87
C GLU A 93 6.99 13.45 -16.47
N THR A 94 7.45 13.02 -17.64
CA THR A 94 8.56 13.68 -18.35
C THR A 94 8.16 15.10 -18.76
N THR A 95 6.92 15.31 -19.22
CA THR A 95 6.38 16.63 -19.54
C THR A 95 6.36 17.52 -18.31
N LEU A 96 5.87 17.02 -17.17
CA LEU A 96 5.82 17.76 -15.91
C LEU A 96 7.23 18.12 -15.43
N THR A 97 8.20 17.25 -15.65
CA THR A 97 9.61 17.49 -15.32
C THR A 97 10.19 18.62 -16.18
N LEU A 98 10.01 18.55 -17.51
CA LEU A 98 10.45 19.59 -18.43
C LEU A 98 9.76 20.93 -18.14
N LEU A 99 8.48 20.91 -17.81
CA LEU A 99 7.75 22.11 -17.40
C LEU A 99 8.28 22.67 -16.08
N LYS A 100 8.54 21.84 -15.06
CA LYS A 100 9.15 22.28 -13.80
C LYS A 100 10.52 22.93 -14.04
N GLU A 101 11.30 22.41 -14.98
CA GLU A 101 12.60 23.00 -15.34
C GLU A 101 12.46 24.33 -16.08
N LYS A 102 11.48 24.45 -16.97
CA LYS A 102 11.16 25.69 -17.69
C LYS A 102 10.51 26.75 -16.79
N LEU A 103 9.82 26.34 -15.71
CA LEU A 103 9.06 27.20 -14.78
C LEU A 103 9.79 27.46 -13.46
N ARG A 104 11.13 27.47 -13.46
CA ARG A 104 11.96 27.60 -12.24
C ARG A 104 11.65 28.81 -11.32
N TRP A 105 10.76 29.72 -11.69
CA TRP A 105 10.31 30.86 -10.88
C TRP A 105 8.88 30.79 -10.31
N ALA A 106 8.06 29.76 -10.63
CA ALA A 106 6.62 29.78 -10.28
C ALA A 106 6.16 28.81 -9.17
N VAL A 107 7.01 27.91 -8.67
CA VAL A 107 6.59 26.91 -7.65
C VAL A 107 7.10 27.29 -6.25
N ARG A 108 6.20 27.95 -5.50
CA ARG A 108 6.10 28.12 -4.03
C ARG A 108 7.34 28.56 -3.23
N GLY A 109 7.16 29.74 -2.62
CA GLY A 109 7.74 30.29 -1.37
C GLY A 109 8.79 29.44 -0.63
N GLY A 110 9.98 30.02 -0.51
CA GLY A 110 11.16 29.43 0.11
C GLY A 110 10.94 28.88 1.52
N LEU A 111 10.62 27.60 1.59
CA LEU A 111 11.01 26.75 2.70
C LEU A 111 12.16 25.89 2.22
N GLN A 112 13.35 26.19 2.73
CA GLN A 112 14.54 25.39 2.55
C GLN A 112 14.22 23.91 2.88
N CYS A 113 14.28 23.05 1.86
CA CYS A 113 14.15 21.58 1.87
C CYS A 113 15.24 20.86 2.72
N HIS A 114 15.59 21.37 3.90
CA HIS A 114 16.82 21.07 4.64
C HIS A 114 16.62 20.26 5.94
N ARG A 115 15.45 19.65 6.20
CA ARG A 115 15.12 19.18 7.57
C ARG A 115 14.35 17.86 7.72
N PHE A 116 14.45 16.88 6.81
CA PHE A 116 13.75 15.60 6.99
C PHE A 116 14.23 14.81 8.22
N LYS A 117 15.54 14.49 8.27
CA LYS A 117 16.14 13.81 9.42
C LYS A 117 15.99 14.65 10.70
N LYS A 118 16.07 15.98 10.60
CA LYS A 118 15.83 16.91 11.73
C LYS A 118 14.39 16.89 12.23
N CYS A 119 13.41 16.77 11.34
CA CYS A 119 11.98 16.64 11.65
C CYS A 119 11.79 15.38 12.50
N GLN A 120 12.33 14.27 11.99
CA GLN A 120 12.23 12.97 12.63
C GLN A 120 13.03 12.85 13.94
N THR A 121 14.33 13.14 13.98
CA THR A 121 15.15 13.06 15.22
C THR A 121 14.54 13.90 16.35
N ARG A 122 13.85 15.00 16.04
CA ARG A 122 13.20 15.86 17.03
C ARG A 122 11.77 15.43 17.39
N LEU A 123 11.07 14.70 16.51
CA LEU A 123 9.72 14.18 16.75
C LEU A 123 9.73 12.80 17.40
N SER A 124 10.71 11.94 17.08
CA SER A 124 10.74 10.51 17.44
C SER A 124 11.73 10.11 18.54
N ALA A 125 12.64 10.99 18.97
CA ALA A 125 13.57 10.63 20.06
C ALA A 125 12.83 10.42 21.39
N SER A 126 12.74 9.18 21.86
CA SER A 126 12.22 8.82 23.18
C SER A 126 13.04 7.71 23.84
N PRO A 127 13.15 7.68 25.19
CA PRO A 127 13.82 6.62 25.94
C PRO A 127 13.00 5.32 25.94
N LEU A 128 13.66 4.23 26.35
CA LEU A 128 13.24 2.83 26.30
C LEU A 128 11.76 2.54 26.62
N GLY A 129 11.17 1.68 25.77
CA GLY A 129 9.91 0.96 26.01
C GLY A 129 8.81 1.35 25.03
N SER A 130 8.72 0.67 23.87
CA SER A 130 7.57 0.82 22.98
C SER A 130 6.33 0.23 23.66
N GLY A 131 5.29 1.05 23.87
CA GLY A 131 4.01 0.54 24.38
C GLY A 131 3.40 -0.48 23.41
N MET A 132 3.22 -1.73 23.87
CA MET A 132 2.51 -2.76 23.12
C MET A 132 1.01 -2.53 23.21
N ASP A 133 0.30 -2.77 22.12
CA ASP A 133 -1.15 -2.62 22.03
C ASP A 133 -1.87 -3.73 22.79
N GLN A 134 -2.47 -3.38 23.93
CA GLN A 134 -3.14 -4.35 24.80
C GLN A 134 -4.44 -4.93 24.21
N GLN A 135 -4.93 -4.42 23.07
CA GLN A 135 -6.18 -4.89 22.48
C GLN A 135 -6.02 -5.42 21.04
N ARG A 136 -4.83 -5.29 20.43
CA ARG A 136 -4.58 -5.76 19.06
C ARG A 136 -3.42 -6.74 19.02
N SER A 137 -3.64 -7.86 18.35
CA SER A 137 -2.56 -8.80 18.03
C SER A 137 -1.64 -8.23 16.95
N LEU A 138 -0.49 -8.85 16.76
CA LEU A 138 0.41 -8.52 15.67
C LEU A 138 -0.21 -8.82 14.29
N MET A 139 -1.13 -9.80 14.22
CA MET A 139 -1.93 -10.09 13.03
C MET A 139 -2.76 -8.89 12.56
N PHE A 140 -3.19 -8.00 13.46
CA PHE A 140 -3.87 -6.75 13.07
C PHE A 140 -2.95 -5.86 12.21
N MET A 141 -1.70 -5.67 12.64
CA MET A 141 -0.71 -4.91 11.86
C MET A 141 -0.46 -5.61 10.52
N GLN A 142 -0.22 -6.93 10.55
CA GLN A 142 0.14 -7.69 9.36
C GLN A 142 -0.97 -7.69 8.31
N TRP A 143 -2.24 -7.76 8.73
CA TRP A 143 -3.37 -7.67 7.80
C TRP A 143 -3.46 -6.31 7.13
N GLY A 144 -3.13 -5.23 7.83
CA GLY A 144 -3.03 -3.89 7.24
C GLY A 144 -2.03 -3.86 6.10
N LEU A 145 -0.81 -4.35 6.33
CA LEU A 145 0.22 -4.45 5.28
C LEU A 145 -0.21 -5.38 4.12
N PHE A 146 -0.86 -6.50 4.44
CA PHE A 146 -1.33 -7.43 3.42
C PHE A 146 -2.39 -6.80 2.50
N ILE A 147 -3.32 -6.02 3.04
CA ILE A 147 -4.35 -5.34 2.25
C ILE A 147 -3.81 -4.14 1.49
N ASP A 148 -2.83 -3.42 2.04
CA ASP A 148 -2.11 -2.34 1.32
C ASP A 148 -1.54 -2.88 -0.01
N HIS A 149 -0.92 -4.06 0.03
CA HIS A 149 -0.33 -4.69 -1.14
C HIS A 149 -1.35 -5.24 -2.16
N ASP A 150 -2.62 -5.44 -1.77
CA ASP A 150 -3.72 -5.80 -2.68
C ASP A 150 -4.24 -4.55 -3.42
N LEU A 151 -4.25 -3.40 -2.74
CA LEU A 151 -4.87 -2.17 -3.24
C LEU A 151 -3.91 -1.31 -4.07
N ASP A 152 -2.66 -1.15 -3.64
CA ASP A 152 -1.73 -0.24 -4.31
C ASP A 152 -0.27 -0.69 -4.39
N PHE A 153 0.35 -0.27 -5.50
CA PHE A 153 1.77 -0.30 -5.74
C PHE A 153 2.14 0.86 -6.64
N SER A 154 2.88 1.83 -6.11
CA SER A 154 3.54 2.86 -6.90
C SER A 154 4.99 2.42 -7.11
N PRO A 155 5.33 1.77 -8.24
CA PRO A 155 6.68 1.30 -8.49
C PRO A 155 7.64 2.49 -8.62
N ASP A 156 8.84 2.36 -8.06
CA ASP A 156 9.89 3.34 -8.27
C ASP A 156 10.37 3.30 -9.73
N THR A 157 10.79 4.45 -10.28
CA THR A 157 11.46 4.47 -11.59
C THR A 157 12.75 3.65 -11.47
N PRO A 158 12.93 2.56 -12.26
CA PRO A 158 14.11 1.72 -12.11
C PRO A 158 15.37 2.56 -12.31
N ALA A 159 16.28 2.58 -11.34
CA ALA A 159 17.50 3.40 -11.39
C ALA A 159 18.39 3.11 -12.62
N ARG A 160 18.18 1.98 -13.28
CA ARG A 160 18.87 1.56 -14.52
C ARG A 160 18.24 2.06 -15.82
N VAL A 161 17.03 2.61 -15.78
CA VAL A 161 16.32 3.08 -16.97
C VAL A 161 16.22 4.60 -16.92
N THR A 162 17.36 5.27 -16.99
CA THR A 162 17.37 6.71 -17.27
C THR A 162 17.49 6.93 -18.77
N PHE A 163 16.40 7.46 -19.34
CA PHE A 163 16.22 7.77 -20.76
C PHE A 163 17.20 8.84 -21.29
N SER A 164 18.03 9.49 -20.44
CA SER A 164 18.95 10.56 -20.88
C SER A 164 20.18 10.88 -20.00
N GLY A 165 20.47 10.23 -18.85
CA GLY A 165 21.42 10.81 -17.89
C GLY A 165 22.25 9.89 -17.00
N LYS A 166 23.56 10.19 -16.99
CA LYS A 166 24.76 9.65 -16.29
C LYS A 166 24.67 9.38 -14.76
N VAL A 167 23.49 9.35 -14.13
CA VAL A 167 23.34 9.33 -12.67
C VAL A 167 22.54 8.11 -12.20
N ASP A 168 23.20 7.25 -11.43
CA ASP A 168 22.57 6.12 -10.72
C ASP A 168 22.17 6.57 -9.31
N CYS A 169 20.86 6.58 -9.01
CA CYS A 169 20.31 7.04 -7.73
C CYS A 169 20.75 6.20 -6.52
N HIS A 170 21.19 4.95 -6.73
CA HIS A 170 21.76 4.13 -5.65
C HIS A 170 23.21 4.52 -5.32
N THR A 171 23.89 5.24 -6.21
CA THR A 171 25.31 5.60 -6.03
C THR A 171 25.54 7.10 -5.93
N SER A 172 24.58 7.91 -6.36
CA SER A 172 24.72 9.36 -6.45
C SER A 172 23.70 10.10 -5.59
N CYS A 173 24.16 11.17 -4.95
CA CYS A 173 23.31 12.13 -4.23
C CYS A 173 22.93 13.34 -5.13
N ALA A 174 23.17 13.27 -6.44
CA ALA A 174 22.78 14.32 -7.35
C ALA A 174 21.24 14.38 -7.46
N LYS A 175 20.67 15.55 -7.20
CA LYS A 175 19.24 15.79 -7.43
C LYS A 175 19.03 16.11 -8.92
N GLN A 176 18.84 15.08 -9.72
CA GLN A 176 18.55 15.15 -11.15
C GLN A 176 17.58 14.02 -11.49
N PRO A 177 16.59 14.23 -12.37
CA PRO A 177 15.63 13.18 -12.72
C PRO A 177 16.32 11.85 -13.11
N PRO A 178 15.86 10.70 -12.59
CA PRO A 178 14.73 10.50 -11.69
C PRO A 178 15.10 10.61 -10.19
N CYS A 179 16.35 10.88 -9.86
CA CYS A 179 16.85 10.91 -8.49
C CYS A 179 16.34 12.13 -7.70
N PHE A 180 15.55 11.86 -6.66
CA PHE A 180 15.15 12.84 -5.65
C PHE A 180 15.71 12.50 -4.25
N PRO A 181 17.04 12.62 -4.05
CA PRO A 181 17.70 12.14 -2.84
C PRO A 181 17.31 12.94 -1.58
N ILE A 182 17.15 12.21 -0.49
CA ILE A 182 16.97 12.76 0.86
C ILE A 182 18.31 13.36 1.31
N LYS A 183 18.37 14.69 1.51
CA LYS A 183 19.59 15.36 1.97
C LYS A 183 19.93 14.99 3.41
N VAL A 184 21.15 14.50 3.64
CA VAL A 184 21.73 14.22 4.97
C VAL A 184 22.78 15.30 5.29
N GLN A 185 22.83 15.83 6.53
CA GLN A 185 23.93 16.70 6.99
C GLN A 185 25.21 15.86 7.23
N PRO A 186 26.43 16.43 7.17
CA PRO A 186 27.65 15.65 7.06
C PRO A 186 27.95 14.88 8.35
N ALA A 187 27.48 13.65 8.40
CA ALA A 187 28.07 12.54 9.13
C ALA A 187 27.55 11.27 8.47
N PHE A 188 28.49 10.47 7.96
CA PHE A 188 28.34 9.12 7.42
C PHE A 188 28.02 8.96 5.92
N PHE A 189 28.78 8.04 5.34
CA PHE A 189 29.15 7.89 3.94
C PHE A 189 29.09 6.38 3.58
N LEU A 190 28.60 6.08 2.36
CA LEU A 190 28.99 5.00 1.42
C LEU A 190 28.33 3.58 1.40
N LYS A 191 28.10 3.13 0.13
CA LYS A 191 28.27 1.79 -0.55
C LYS A 191 27.34 0.57 -0.33
N GLY A 192 27.04 -0.18 -1.41
CA GLY A 192 26.29 -1.46 -1.43
C GLY A 192 25.79 -1.96 -2.82
N ARG A 193 24.62 -2.63 -2.95
CA ARG A 193 23.95 -3.13 -4.21
C ARG A 193 22.53 -3.70 -3.91
N GLY A 194 21.55 -3.56 -4.81
CA GLY A 194 20.17 -4.08 -4.66
C GLY A 194 19.66 -4.99 -5.82
N GLY A 195 18.44 -5.51 -5.69
CA GLY A 195 17.72 -6.29 -6.73
C GLY A 195 16.21 -6.48 -6.43
N GLU A 196 15.36 -6.49 -7.48
CA GLU A 196 13.88 -6.44 -7.43
C GLU A 196 13.14 -7.46 -8.33
N GLY A 197 11.83 -7.65 -8.04
CA GLY A 197 10.75 -8.23 -8.85
C GLY A 197 9.54 -8.57 -7.95
N ASP A 198 8.34 -7.98 -8.16
CA ASP A 198 7.34 -7.66 -7.08
C ASP A 198 7.98 -7.73 -5.70
N SER A 199 8.80 -6.72 -5.44
CA SER A 199 9.84 -6.75 -4.44
C SER A 199 9.30 -6.86 -3.01
N ARG A 200 7.99 -6.67 -2.78
CA ARG A 200 7.44 -6.51 -1.43
C ARG A 200 6.90 -7.78 -0.79
N ALA A 201 6.53 -8.81 -1.56
CA ALA A 201 6.01 -10.06 -0.99
C ALA A 201 7.01 -10.74 -0.02
N ASN A 202 8.30 -10.48 -0.24
CA ASN A 202 9.41 -10.97 0.57
C ASN A 202 10.03 -9.90 1.49
N GLU A 203 9.53 -8.67 1.48
CA GLU A 203 10.13 -7.54 2.21
C GLU A 203 10.23 -7.83 3.71
N MET A 204 9.16 -8.38 4.30
CA MET A 204 9.12 -8.83 5.69
C MET A 204 8.68 -10.29 5.76
N LEU A 205 9.25 -11.02 6.73
CA LEU A 205 9.07 -12.46 6.89
C LEU A 205 7.59 -12.85 7.01
N GLU A 206 6.83 -12.11 7.81
CA GLU A 206 5.41 -12.34 8.05
C GLU A 206 4.55 -12.07 6.83
N GLN A 207 4.95 -11.13 5.97
CA GLN A 207 4.27 -10.87 4.70
C GLN A 207 4.36 -12.11 3.79
N ALA A 208 5.56 -12.70 3.66
CA ALA A 208 5.76 -13.93 2.92
C ALA A 208 4.95 -15.10 3.51
N CYS A 209 4.81 -15.17 4.84
CA CYS A 209 3.94 -16.15 5.50
C CYS A 209 2.46 -15.98 5.13
N MET A 210 1.95 -14.74 5.11
CA MET A 210 0.56 -14.45 4.70
C MET A 210 0.31 -14.81 3.24
N HIS A 211 1.21 -14.45 2.32
CA HIS A 211 1.09 -14.84 0.91
C HIS A 211 1.09 -16.37 0.75
N THR A 212 1.99 -17.07 1.44
CA THR A 212 2.04 -18.54 1.42
C THR A 212 0.73 -19.16 1.92
N LEU A 213 0.14 -18.60 2.99
CA LEU A 213 -1.14 -19.05 3.53
C LEU A 213 -2.27 -18.98 2.48
N PHE A 214 -2.38 -17.86 1.77
CA PHE A 214 -3.42 -17.66 0.76
C PHE A 214 -3.21 -18.46 -0.52
N VAL A 215 -1.96 -18.72 -0.92
CA VAL A 215 -1.64 -19.66 -2.01
C VAL A 215 -2.07 -21.09 -1.64
N ARG A 216 -1.82 -21.51 -0.39
CA ARG A 216 -2.29 -22.82 0.11
C ARG A 216 -3.82 -22.89 0.09
N GLU A 217 -4.50 -21.83 0.52
CA GLU A 217 -5.96 -21.77 0.52
C GLU A 217 -6.56 -21.86 -0.88
N HIS A 218 -6.00 -21.13 -1.87
CA HIS A 218 -6.41 -21.24 -3.27
C HIS A 218 -6.36 -22.71 -3.75
N ASN A 219 -5.23 -23.39 -3.52
CA ASN A 219 -5.03 -24.77 -3.93
C ASN A 219 -5.97 -25.74 -3.19
N ARG A 220 -6.23 -25.50 -1.89
CA ARG A 220 -7.19 -26.28 -1.11
C ARG A 220 -8.60 -26.16 -1.68
N LEU A 221 -9.04 -24.94 -2.00
CA LEU A 221 -10.33 -24.65 -2.63
C LEU A 221 -10.43 -25.34 -4.00
N ALA A 222 -9.43 -25.19 -4.86
CA ALA A 222 -9.41 -25.81 -6.19
C ALA A 222 -9.54 -27.35 -6.12
N ARG A 223 -8.80 -28.00 -5.22
CA ARG A 223 -8.92 -29.47 -4.99
C ARG A 223 -10.30 -29.85 -4.46
N GLY A 224 -10.85 -29.06 -3.53
CA GLY A 224 -12.19 -29.26 -2.99
C GLY A 224 -13.27 -29.17 -4.06
N LEU A 225 -13.21 -28.14 -4.90
CA LEU A 225 -14.11 -27.93 -6.03
C LEU A 225 -13.98 -29.02 -7.09
N LYS A 226 -12.77 -29.52 -7.37
CA LYS A 226 -12.56 -30.63 -8.32
C LYS A 226 -13.21 -31.93 -7.82
N ARG A 227 -13.10 -32.25 -6.53
CA ARG A 227 -13.80 -33.40 -5.94
C ARG A 227 -15.31 -33.26 -6.03
N LEU A 228 -15.82 -32.05 -5.82
CA LEU A 228 -17.26 -31.78 -5.87
C LEU A 228 -17.81 -31.76 -7.30
N ASN A 229 -17.01 -31.26 -8.25
CA ASN A 229 -17.34 -31.08 -9.65
C ASN A 229 -16.27 -31.73 -10.55
N PRO A 230 -16.25 -33.08 -10.70
CA PRO A 230 -15.22 -33.76 -11.49
C PRO A 230 -15.16 -33.33 -12.96
N HIS A 231 -16.27 -32.81 -13.50
CA HIS A 231 -16.39 -32.33 -14.88
C HIS A 231 -15.78 -30.94 -15.12
N TRP A 232 -15.42 -30.17 -14.08
CA TRP A 232 -14.78 -28.86 -14.27
C TRP A 232 -13.35 -29.00 -14.77
N ASN A 233 -13.00 -28.18 -15.76
CA ASN A 233 -11.65 -28.04 -16.29
C ASN A 233 -10.78 -27.11 -15.41
N GLY A 234 -9.47 -27.07 -15.69
CA GLY A 234 -8.51 -26.28 -14.92
C GLY A 234 -8.84 -24.79 -14.85
N LYS A 235 -9.28 -24.19 -15.96
CA LYS A 235 -9.67 -22.77 -16.02
C LYS A 235 -10.84 -22.46 -15.09
N LYS A 236 -11.89 -23.29 -15.11
CA LYS A 236 -13.05 -23.12 -14.24
C LYS A 236 -12.67 -23.27 -12.76
N LEU A 237 -11.85 -24.26 -12.42
CA LEU A 237 -11.38 -24.49 -11.05
C LEU A 237 -10.59 -23.29 -10.52
N TYR A 238 -9.65 -22.78 -11.31
CA TYR A 238 -8.84 -21.61 -10.96
C TYR A 238 -9.72 -20.39 -10.71
N GLN A 239 -10.64 -20.07 -11.63
CA GLN A 239 -11.47 -18.86 -11.51
C GLN A 239 -12.45 -18.95 -10.33
N GLU A 240 -13.05 -20.11 -10.08
CA GLU A 240 -13.95 -20.29 -8.93
C GLU A 240 -13.19 -20.24 -7.59
N ALA A 241 -12.01 -20.87 -7.50
CA ALA A 241 -11.17 -20.77 -6.32
C ALA A 241 -10.68 -19.34 -6.07
N ARG A 242 -10.24 -18.63 -7.13
CA ARG A 242 -9.85 -17.21 -7.08
C ARG A 242 -11.01 -16.33 -6.60
N LYS A 243 -12.21 -16.54 -7.13
CA LYS A 243 -13.40 -15.77 -6.77
C LYS A 243 -13.79 -15.97 -5.31
N ILE A 244 -13.77 -17.21 -4.81
CA ILE A 244 -14.01 -17.50 -3.39
C ILE A 244 -12.95 -16.84 -2.52
N LEU A 245 -11.67 -16.91 -2.91
CA LEU A 245 -10.58 -16.31 -2.15
C LEU A 245 -10.69 -14.78 -2.07
N GLY A 246 -11.03 -14.12 -3.18
CA GLY A 246 -11.31 -12.68 -3.19
C GLY A 246 -12.43 -12.31 -2.23
N ALA A 247 -13.53 -13.08 -2.23
CA ALA A 247 -14.63 -12.87 -1.28
C ALA A 247 -14.20 -13.08 0.18
N MET A 248 -13.34 -14.07 0.47
CA MET A 248 -12.79 -14.25 1.82
C MET A 248 -11.99 -13.03 2.30
N ILE A 249 -11.15 -12.47 1.42
CA ILE A 249 -10.36 -11.27 1.72
C ILE A 249 -11.29 -10.07 1.95
N GLN A 250 -12.28 -9.84 1.08
CA GLN A 250 -13.30 -8.79 1.24
C GLN A 250 -14.03 -8.93 2.59
N ILE A 251 -14.51 -10.12 2.93
CA ILE A 251 -15.24 -10.37 4.18
C ILE A 251 -14.35 -10.11 5.40
N ILE A 252 -13.14 -10.68 5.45
CA ILE A 252 -12.25 -10.50 6.61
C ILE A 252 -11.89 -9.01 6.76
N THR A 253 -11.61 -8.32 5.66
CA THR A 253 -11.26 -6.90 5.70
C THR A 253 -12.40 -6.03 6.21
N TYR A 254 -13.61 -6.16 5.67
CA TYR A 254 -14.72 -5.26 6.01
C TYR A 254 -15.46 -5.66 7.28
N ARG A 255 -15.54 -6.96 7.59
CA ARG A 255 -16.24 -7.46 8.79
C ARG A 255 -15.34 -7.46 10.03
N ASP A 256 -14.09 -7.91 9.89
CA ASP A 256 -13.24 -8.20 11.04
C ASP A 256 -12.14 -7.15 11.25
N TYR A 257 -11.60 -6.55 10.18
CA TYR A 257 -10.47 -5.63 10.26
C TYR A 257 -10.90 -4.16 10.36
N LEU A 258 -11.57 -3.58 9.35
CA LEU A 258 -11.89 -2.15 9.25
C LEU A 258 -12.71 -1.55 10.41
N PRO A 259 -13.56 -2.30 11.13
CA PRO A 259 -14.19 -1.80 12.35
C PRO A 259 -13.17 -1.48 13.45
N LEU A 260 -11.99 -2.10 13.45
CA LEU A 260 -11.00 -1.95 14.51
C LEU A 260 -10.16 -0.65 14.44
N PRO A 261 -9.60 -0.22 13.29
CA PRO A 261 -8.89 1.05 13.20
C PRO A 261 -9.84 2.25 13.15
N LEU A 262 -11.02 2.11 12.53
CA LEU A 262 -12.01 3.19 12.37
C LEU A 262 -12.92 3.34 13.60
N ALA A 263 -13.20 2.23 14.29
CA ALA A 263 -13.99 2.15 15.52
C ALA A 263 -15.29 2.96 15.45
N THR A 264 -15.45 3.95 16.33
CA THR A 264 -16.64 4.82 16.37
C THR A 264 -16.93 5.57 15.06
N SER A 265 -15.95 5.70 14.16
CA SER A 265 -16.16 6.30 12.84
C SER A 265 -16.56 5.30 11.75
N PHE A 266 -16.50 3.99 12.00
CA PHE A 266 -16.73 2.94 10.98
C PHE A 266 -18.10 3.06 10.33
N GLN A 267 -19.18 2.95 11.09
CA GLN A 267 -20.57 2.97 10.59
C GLN A 267 -20.91 4.26 9.81
N ARG A 268 -20.31 5.39 10.19
CA ARG A 268 -20.54 6.68 9.52
C ARG A 268 -19.78 6.77 8.19
N LEU A 269 -18.59 6.20 8.11
CA LEU A 269 -17.71 6.31 6.95
C LEU A 269 -17.97 5.18 5.93
N ILE A 270 -18.27 4.00 6.43
CA ILE A 270 -18.59 2.79 5.67
C ILE A 270 -19.95 2.31 6.17
N PRO A 271 -21.06 2.86 5.63
CA PRO A 271 -22.39 2.43 6.00
C PRO A 271 -22.67 1.01 5.49
N HIS A 272 -23.84 0.47 5.83
CA HIS A 272 -24.29 -0.81 5.27
C HIS A 272 -24.31 -0.76 3.73
N TYR A 273 -23.90 -1.85 3.09
CA TYR A 273 -23.83 -1.96 1.65
C TYR A 273 -25.24 -1.98 1.04
N TRP A 274 -25.51 -1.07 0.10
CA TRP A 274 -26.83 -0.94 -0.56
C TRP A 274 -26.88 -1.54 -1.97
N GLY A 275 -25.75 -2.01 -2.50
CA GLY A 275 -25.63 -2.50 -3.86
C GLY A 275 -24.56 -1.75 -4.64
N TYR A 276 -24.20 -2.32 -5.79
CA TYR A 276 -23.22 -1.75 -6.69
C TYR A 276 -23.74 -0.44 -7.31
N ASN A 277 -22.89 0.59 -7.32
CA ASN A 277 -23.15 1.86 -7.95
C ASN A 277 -22.05 2.17 -8.98
N GLU A 278 -22.40 2.13 -10.26
CA GLU A 278 -21.48 2.39 -11.38
C GLU A 278 -20.94 3.82 -11.44
N SER A 279 -21.59 4.78 -10.76
CA SER A 279 -21.13 6.17 -10.68
C SER A 279 -20.07 6.40 -9.61
N VAL A 280 -19.80 5.42 -8.75
CA VAL A 280 -18.73 5.50 -7.74
C VAL A 280 -17.40 5.15 -8.41
N ASP A 281 -16.39 5.99 -8.22
CA ASP A 281 -15.02 5.72 -8.67
C ASP A 281 -14.30 4.79 -7.68
N PRO A 282 -13.99 3.53 -8.05
CA PRO A 282 -13.31 2.59 -7.17
C PRO A 282 -11.78 2.74 -7.20
N GLN A 283 -11.21 3.65 -8.00
CA GLN A 283 -9.76 3.81 -8.10
C GLN A 283 -9.15 4.18 -6.74
N ILE A 284 -7.98 3.62 -6.47
CA ILE A 284 -7.23 3.96 -5.27
C ILE A 284 -6.64 5.35 -5.44
N SER A 285 -7.05 6.27 -4.57
CA SER A 285 -6.58 7.64 -4.59
C SER A 285 -5.12 7.74 -4.16
N ASN A 286 -4.39 8.69 -4.75
CA ASN A 286 -2.97 8.88 -4.43
C ASN A 286 -2.73 9.11 -2.92
N VAL A 287 -3.61 9.87 -2.25
CA VAL A 287 -3.49 10.10 -0.80
C VAL A 287 -3.68 8.82 0.03
N PHE A 288 -4.47 7.86 -0.45
CA PHE A 288 -4.70 6.62 0.27
C PHE A 288 -3.41 5.81 0.44
N THR A 289 -2.55 5.78 -0.59
CA THR A 289 -1.25 5.08 -0.55
C THR A 289 -0.36 5.51 0.63
N LEU A 290 -0.53 6.73 1.14
CA LEU A 290 0.14 7.19 2.35
C LEU A 290 -0.76 7.18 3.59
N ALA A 291 -2.06 7.43 3.48
CA ALA A 291 -2.94 7.29 4.63
C ALA A 291 -2.88 5.86 5.19
N PHE A 292 -2.89 4.84 4.33
CA PHE A 292 -2.90 3.46 4.75
C PHE A 292 -1.55 2.96 5.32
N CYS A 293 -0.45 3.67 5.05
CA CYS A 293 0.85 3.51 5.71
C CYS A 293 0.85 3.83 7.24
N PHE A 294 -0.32 4.02 7.88
CA PHE A 294 -0.43 4.09 9.34
C PHE A 294 0.03 2.78 10.02
N ALA A 295 -0.10 1.65 9.32
CA ALA A 295 0.32 0.33 9.81
C ALA A 295 1.81 0.29 10.17
N HIS A 296 2.67 1.11 9.52
CA HIS A 296 4.09 1.24 9.84
C HIS A 296 4.33 1.67 11.31
N ALA A 297 3.41 2.44 11.89
CA ALA A 297 3.49 2.88 13.29
C ALA A 297 3.10 1.78 14.30
N SER A 298 2.53 0.67 13.81
CA SER A 298 2.11 -0.49 14.59
C SER A 298 3.08 -1.68 14.51
N VAL A 299 4.18 -1.55 13.77
CA VAL A 299 5.22 -2.58 13.69
C VAL A 299 6.06 -2.59 14.97
N PRO A 300 6.23 -3.75 15.65
CA PRO A 300 7.10 -3.88 16.80
C PRO A 300 8.59 -3.94 16.39
N PRO A 301 9.53 -3.68 17.32
CA PRO A 301 10.96 -3.71 16.99
C PRO A 301 11.53 -5.13 16.82
N THR A 302 10.78 -6.15 17.26
CA THR A 302 11.24 -7.54 17.28
C THR A 302 10.10 -8.48 16.93
N LEU A 303 10.46 -9.61 16.34
CA LEU A 303 9.57 -10.68 15.93
C LEU A 303 9.90 -11.93 16.72
N ASP A 304 8.87 -12.67 17.15
CA ASP A 304 9.05 -14.00 17.73
C ASP A 304 8.73 -15.10 16.70
N HIS A 305 9.25 -16.29 16.95
CA HIS A 305 8.77 -17.53 16.34
C HIS A 305 8.37 -18.50 17.46
N LEU A 306 7.18 -19.07 17.36
CA LEU A 306 6.60 -19.91 18.41
C LEU A 306 6.52 -21.37 17.96
N ASN A 307 6.48 -22.30 18.90
CA ASN A 307 6.15 -23.70 18.59
C ASN A 307 4.64 -23.94 18.67
N LEU A 308 4.20 -25.16 18.33
CA LEU A 308 2.78 -25.58 18.35
C LEU A 308 2.09 -25.38 19.72
N ASN A 309 2.84 -25.26 20.81
CA ASN A 309 2.34 -24.97 22.16
C ASN A 309 2.44 -23.49 22.55
N TYR A 310 2.67 -22.60 21.58
CA TYR A 310 2.84 -21.15 21.74
C TYR A 310 3.97 -20.75 22.70
N LYS A 311 5.04 -21.55 22.75
CA LYS A 311 6.26 -21.20 23.47
C LYS A 311 7.34 -20.70 22.50
N PRO A 312 8.17 -19.72 22.88
CA PRO A 312 9.29 -19.28 22.06
C PRO A 312 10.22 -20.44 21.71
N ARG A 313 10.65 -20.55 20.45
CA ARG A 313 11.66 -21.56 20.05
C ARG A 313 13.10 -21.06 20.14
N GLY A 314 13.28 -19.78 20.42
CA GLY A 314 14.60 -19.16 20.48
C GLY A 314 14.53 -17.68 20.83
N PRO A 315 15.66 -16.95 20.71
CA PRO A 315 15.68 -15.52 20.95
C PRO A 315 14.83 -14.78 19.92
N LYS A 316 14.35 -13.59 20.32
CA LYS A 316 13.61 -12.70 19.43
C LYS A 316 14.48 -12.29 18.24
N ILE A 317 13.87 -12.19 17.06
CA ILE A 317 14.51 -11.70 15.85
C ILE A 317 14.34 -10.17 15.82
N GLN A 318 15.45 -9.43 15.79
CA GLN A 318 15.39 -7.98 15.52
C GLN A 318 14.84 -7.74 14.12
N LEU A 319 13.94 -6.76 13.97
CA LEU A 319 13.28 -6.50 12.70
C LEU A 319 14.26 -6.19 11.56
N ARG A 320 15.36 -5.48 11.81
CA ARG A 320 16.44 -5.27 10.82
C ARG A 320 17.03 -6.56 10.24
N ASN A 321 16.93 -7.67 10.99
CA ASN A 321 17.46 -8.98 10.60
C ASN A 321 16.39 -9.93 9.99
N ALA A 322 15.18 -9.41 9.79
CA ALA A 322 14.05 -10.14 9.23
C ALA A 322 13.69 -9.68 7.81
N ALA A 323 14.20 -8.52 7.37
CA ALA A 323 13.97 -8.00 6.03
C ALA A 323 14.53 -8.95 4.97
N PHE A 324 13.73 -9.34 3.97
CA PHE A 324 14.11 -10.27 2.90
C PHE A 324 14.67 -11.63 3.35
N ALA A 325 14.45 -12.00 4.61
CA ALA A 325 15.05 -13.17 5.23
C ALA A 325 14.23 -14.45 5.03
N VAL A 326 13.71 -14.70 3.82
CA VAL A 326 12.85 -15.85 3.49
C VAL A 326 13.51 -17.21 3.77
N TRP A 327 14.84 -17.26 3.79
CA TRP A 327 15.61 -18.43 4.20
C TRP A 327 15.26 -18.91 5.63
N ARG A 328 14.78 -18.02 6.51
CA ARG A 328 14.30 -18.37 7.86
C ARG A 328 13.05 -19.22 7.80
N ILE A 329 12.11 -18.96 6.88
CA ILE A 329 10.95 -19.83 6.65
C ILE A 329 11.41 -21.20 6.15
N VAL A 330 12.34 -21.22 5.18
CA VAL A 330 12.83 -22.48 4.58
C VAL A 330 13.51 -23.37 5.63
N LYS A 331 14.31 -22.80 6.54
CA LYS A 331 14.93 -23.55 7.65
C LYS A 331 13.91 -24.19 8.59
N GLU A 332 12.76 -23.54 8.80
CA GLU A 332 11.69 -24.07 9.65
C GLU A 332 10.82 -25.14 8.96
N VAL A 333 10.96 -25.37 7.64
CA VAL A 333 10.14 -26.37 6.92
C VAL A 333 10.31 -27.76 7.51
N ALA A 334 11.56 -28.19 7.71
CA ALA A 334 11.87 -29.53 8.21
C ALA A 334 11.51 -29.75 9.69
N VAL A 335 11.38 -28.68 10.48
CA VAL A 335 11.30 -28.76 11.96
C VAL A 335 9.99 -28.21 12.52
N ALA A 336 9.26 -27.39 11.77
CA ALA A 336 8.11 -26.65 12.28
C ALA A 336 7.06 -26.29 11.21
N GLY A 337 7.09 -26.88 10.01
CA GLY A 337 6.09 -26.62 8.97
C GLY A 337 6.29 -25.31 8.20
N GLY A 338 7.44 -24.65 8.37
CA GLY A 338 7.85 -23.45 7.63
C GLY A 338 7.22 -22.18 8.17
N ILE A 339 5.96 -21.90 7.80
CA ILE A 339 5.28 -20.64 8.14
C ILE A 339 4.58 -20.65 9.51
N ASP A 340 4.34 -21.84 10.07
CA ASP A 340 3.54 -22.01 11.28
C ASP A 340 4.09 -21.21 12.47
N PRO A 341 5.41 -21.22 12.78
CA PRO A 341 5.95 -20.47 13.93
C PRO A 341 5.70 -18.97 13.89
N PHE A 342 5.72 -18.39 12.69
CA PHE A 342 5.53 -16.97 12.45
C PHE A 342 4.05 -16.60 12.50
N LEU A 343 3.18 -17.41 11.89
CA LEU A 343 1.72 -17.23 12.00
C LEU A 343 1.23 -17.38 13.45
N GLN A 344 1.83 -18.27 14.24
CA GLN A 344 1.53 -18.37 15.68
C GLN A 344 1.93 -17.12 16.44
N SER A 345 3.11 -16.57 16.13
CA SER A 345 3.59 -15.30 16.69
C SER A 345 2.64 -14.16 16.36
N LEU A 346 2.18 -14.05 15.10
CA LEU A 346 1.20 -13.04 14.69
C LEU A 346 -0.09 -13.09 15.52
N MET A 347 -0.57 -14.29 15.87
CA MET A 347 -1.82 -14.45 16.62
C MET A 347 -1.68 -14.25 18.14
N ALA A 348 -0.51 -14.55 18.70
CA ALA A 348 -0.29 -14.58 20.15
C ALA A 348 0.42 -13.33 20.70
N ASN A 349 1.19 -12.63 19.87
CA ASN A 349 1.86 -11.39 20.27
C ASN A 349 1.02 -10.17 19.93
N GLN A 350 1.33 -9.05 20.58
CA GLN A 350 0.65 -7.77 20.34
C GLN A 350 1.32 -6.95 19.22
N ALA A 351 0.53 -6.10 18.57
CA ALA A 351 1.06 -5.03 17.74
C ALA A 351 1.69 -3.93 18.61
N LYS A 352 2.48 -3.03 18.03
CA LYS A 352 2.88 -1.80 18.70
C LYS A 352 1.71 -0.80 18.71
N LEU A 353 1.53 -0.10 19.82
CA LEU A 353 0.62 1.04 19.89
C LEU A 353 1.31 2.31 19.37
N MET A 354 0.66 3.02 18.45
CA MET A 354 1.11 4.35 18.03
C MET A 354 0.81 5.36 19.14
N THR A 355 1.81 6.14 19.55
CA THR A 355 1.62 7.29 20.43
C THR A 355 2.31 8.53 19.85
N GLN A 356 1.89 9.71 20.26
CA GLN A 356 2.50 10.96 19.82
C GLN A 356 3.96 11.14 20.26
N GLN A 357 4.39 10.38 21.27
CA GLN A 357 5.77 10.36 21.80
C GLN A 357 6.61 9.26 21.13
N GLN A 358 5.98 8.18 20.67
CA GLN A 358 6.60 7.02 20.05
C GLN A 358 5.79 6.59 18.82
N MET A 359 5.98 7.31 17.70
CA MET A 359 5.22 7.05 16.48
C MET A 359 5.69 5.77 15.78
N VAL A 360 6.96 5.72 15.37
CA VAL A 360 7.60 4.57 14.70
C VAL A 360 8.74 4.04 15.57
N VAL A 361 9.14 2.79 15.40
CA VAL A 361 10.28 2.17 16.11
C VAL A 361 11.62 2.50 15.46
N ASP A 362 12.69 2.44 16.23
CA ASP A 362 14.05 2.67 15.72
C ASP A 362 14.49 1.61 14.70
N GLU A 363 13.92 0.40 14.72
CA GLU A 363 14.28 -0.62 13.73
C GLU A 363 13.77 -0.28 12.31
N LEU A 364 12.77 0.60 12.19
CA LEU A 364 12.27 1.14 10.92
C LEU A 364 12.81 2.55 10.63
N GLN A 365 13.64 3.09 11.54
CA GLN A 365 14.24 4.41 11.44
C GLN A 365 15.76 4.23 11.38
N ASP A 366 16.40 4.64 10.30
CA ASP A 366 17.84 4.47 10.04
C ASP A 366 18.36 3.02 9.83
N ARG A 367 17.54 1.97 9.98
CA ARG A 367 18.00 0.56 9.90
C ARG A 367 17.19 -0.35 8.97
N MET A 368 16.21 0.20 8.25
CA MET A 368 15.37 -0.60 7.36
C MET A 368 16.21 -1.12 6.19
N SER A 369 16.13 -2.42 5.90
CA SER A 369 16.85 -3.08 4.80
C SER A 369 18.38 -3.01 4.86
N GLU A 370 18.98 -2.75 6.03
CA GLU A 370 20.44 -2.74 6.23
C GLU A 370 21.13 -4.04 5.77
N GLN A 371 20.39 -5.16 5.69
CA GLN A 371 20.90 -6.45 5.18
C GLN A 371 21.04 -6.52 3.66
N VAL A 372 20.24 -5.76 2.91
CA VAL A 372 20.14 -5.85 1.45
C VAL A 372 20.63 -4.57 0.78
N GLU A 373 20.63 -3.45 1.51
CA GLU A 373 20.86 -2.12 0.97
C GLU A 373 22.10 -1.46 1.54
N ARG A 374 22.62 -0.48 0.79
CA ARG A 374 23.87 0.23 1.11
C ARG A 374 23.85 0.90 2.48
N ILE A 375 22.68 1.43 2.82
CA ILE A 375 22.43 2.27 3.98
C ILE A 375 21.07 1.81 4.51
N GLY A 376 20.94 1.72 5.83
CA GLY A 376 19.63 1.53 6.45
C GLY A 376 18.71 2.69 6.09
N PHE A 377 17.59 2.38 5.46
CA PHE A 377 16.59 3.38 5.12
C PHE A 377 15.80 3.81 6.34
N ASP A 378 15.24 5.01 6.24
CA ASP A 378 14.28 5.52 7.20
C ASP A 378 12.89 5.53 6.60
N LEU A 379 12.03 4.62 7.05
CA LEU A 379 10.70 4.46 6.48
C LEU A 379 9.81 5.70 6.72
N SER A 380 10.02 6.39 7.83
CA SER A 380 9.24 7.59 8.15
C SER A 380 9.62 8.75 7.22
N VAL A 381 10.92 8.91 6.94
CA VAL A 381 11.40 9.90 5.99
C VAL A 381 11.00 9.54 4.56
N LEU A 382 11.08 8.27 4.17
CA LEU A 382 10.61 7.80 2.87
C LEU A 382 9.13 8.13 2.67
N ASN A 383 8.27 7.87 3.67
CA ASN A 383 6.85 8.24 3.60
C ASN A 383 6.64 9.75 3.41
N MET A 384 7.36 10.60 4.15
CA MET A 384 7.28 12.04 3.98
C MET A 384 7.83 12.51 2.62
N GLN A 385 8.90 11.90 2.13
CA GLN A 385 9.50 12.21 0.84
C GLN A 385 8.56 11.80 -0.30
N ARG A 386 7.98 10.60 -0.22
CA ARG A 386 6.98 10.08 -1.16
C ARG A 386 5.72 10.94 -1.20
N SER A 387 5.30 11.51 -0.06
CA SER A 387 4.20 12.50 -0.03
C SER A 387 4.47 13.70 -0.91
N ARG A 388 5.72 14.16 -0.99
CA ARG A 388 6.11 15.33 -1.78
C ARG A 388 6.35 14.98 -3.23
N ASP A 389 6.94 13.82 -3.46
CA ASP A 389 7.14 13.25 -4.79
C ASP A 389 5.80 13.09 -5.53
N HIS A 390 4.83 12.48 -4.85
CA HIS A 390 3.45 12.32 -5.33
C HIS A 390 2.66 13.64 -5.41
N GLY A 391 3.27 14.78 -5.05
CA GLY A 391 2.64 16.10 -5.14
C GLY A 391 1.43 16.28 -4.23
N LEU A 392 1.34 15.56 -3.11
CA LEU A 392 0.16 15.59 -2.26
C LEU A 392 -0.03 16.97 -1.60
N PRO A 393 -1.29 17.46 -1.54
CA PRO A 393 -1.61 18.63 -0.73
C PRO A 393 -1.22 18.44 0.73
N GLY A 394 -0.86 19.54 1.39
CA GLY A 394 -0.52 19.51 2.82
C GLY A 394 -1.73 19.32 3.73
N TYR A 395 -1.45 19.01 5.00
CA TYR A 395 -2.39 18.59 6.05
C TYR A 395 -3.73 19.35 6.09
N ASN A 396 -3.73 20.68 6.05
CA ASN A 396 -4.98 21.46 6.16
C ASN A 396 -5.93 21.23 4.97
N SER A 397 -5.40 20.98 3.77
CA SER A 397 -6.23 20.72 2.59
C SER A 397 -7.01 19.41 2.74
N TRP A 398 -6.37 18.39 3.30
CA TRP A 398 -7.03 17.11 3.60
C TRP A 398 -7.98 17.20 4.79
N ARG A 399 -7.67 18.02 5.79
CA ARG A 399 -8.66 18.34 6.84
C ARG A 399 -9.88 19.03 6.26
N GLN A 400 -9.70 19.98 5.36
CA GLN A 400 -10.81 20.63 4.66
C GLN A 400 -11.63 19.63 3.85
N PHE A 401 -11.00 18.76 3.07
CA PHE A 401 -11.65 17.68 2.32
C PHE A 401 -12.54 16.81 3.23
N CYS A 402 -12.04 16.47 4.42
CA CYS A 402 -12.75 15.68 5.41
C CYS A 402 -13.78 16.47 6.26
N GLY A 403 -14.05 17.74 5.95
CA GLY A 403 -14.96 18.58 6.74
C GLY A 403 -14.45 18.89 8.15
N LEU A 404 -13.14 18.77 8.38
CA LEU A 404 -12.49 19.00 9.67
C LEU A 404 -11.95 20.42 9.78
N SER A 405 -11.79 20.89 11.02
CA SER A 405 -11.22 22.21 11.31
C SER A 405 -9.80 22.38 10.73
N GLN A 406 -9.50 23.55 10.17
CA GLN A 406 -8.20 23.88 9.58
C GLN A 406 -7.40 24.75 10.56
N PRO A 407 -6.47 24.20 11.35
CA PRO A 407 -5.74 25.00 12.33
C PRO A 407 -4.89 26.08 11.66
N SER A 408 -5.03 27.31 12.13
CA SER A 408 -4.22 28.48 11.79
C SER A 408 -3.46 28.97 13.02
N GLY A 409 -2.15 28.74 13.06
CA GLY A 409 -1.28 29.13 14.19
C GLY A 409 -1.22 28.10 15.33
N LEU A 410 -0.26 28.30 16.25
CA LEU A 410 0.07 27.31 17.28
C LEU A 410 -1.14 26.94 18.13
N LYS A 411 -1.88 27.91 18.67
CA LYS A 411 -3.01 27.68 19.59
C LYS A 411 -4.07 26.72 19.04
N THR A 412 -4.45 26.87 17.78
CA THR A 412 -5.48 26.02 17.14
C THR A 412 -4.92 24.64 16.80
N LEU A 413 -3.64 24.54 16.39
CA LEU A 413 -2.98 23.25 16.19
C LEU A 413 -2.86 22.46 17.50
N VAL A 414 -2.56 23.13 18.62
CA VAL A 414 -2.53 22.52 19.95
C VAL A 414 -3.88 21.89 20.30
N ARG A 415 -4.98 22.56 19.96
CA ARG A 415 -6.34 22.05 20.20
C ARG A 415 -6.63 20.80 19.36
N VAL A 416 -6.22 20.80 18.09
CA VAL A 416 -6.40 19.65 17.19
C VAL A 416 -5.57 18.45 17.65
N LEU A 417 -4.29 18.66 17.93
CA LEU A 417 -3.37 17.58 18.33
C LEU A 417 -3.50 17.19 19.81
N ARG A 418 -4.17 18.00 20.64
CA ARG A 418 -4.20 17.87 22.09
C ARG A 418 -2.81 17.75 22.73
N ASN A 419 -1.82 18.39 22.11
CA ASN A 419 -0.42 18.25 22.50
C ASN A 419 0.37 19.52 22.17
N HIS A 420 0.70 20.29 23.21
CA HIS A 420 1.40 21.56 23.06
C HIS A 420 2.83 21.39 22.54
N GLY A 421 3.57 20.42 23.08
CA GLY A 421 4.95 20.15 22.68
C GLY A 421 5.05 19.73 21.21
N LEU A 422 4.19 18.81 20.78
CA LEU A 422 4.16 18.32 19.40
C LEU A 422 3.76 19.42 18.40
N ALA A 423 2.71 20.19 18.71
CA ALA A 423 2.31 21.31 17.87
C ALA A 423 3.42 22.35 17.73
N LYS A 424 4.13 22.69 18.82
CA LYS A 424 5.28 23.60 18.79
C LYS A 424 6.41 23.06 17.90
N LYS A 425 6.70 21.76 17.99
CA LYS A 425 7.69 21.09 17.12
C LYS A 425 7.28 21.20 15.64
N PHE A 426 6.02 20.94 15.30
CA PHE A 426 5.55 21.07 13.91
C PHE A 426 5.67 22.50 13.39
N ILE A 427 5.29 23.51 14.17
CA ILE A 427 5.43 24.91 13.73
C ILE A 427 6.89 25.29 13.55
N TRP A 428 7.76 24.84 14.46
CA TRP A 428 9.18 25.09 14.35
C TRP A 428 9.83 24.39 13.13
N LEU A 429 9.30 23.24 12.70
CA LEU A 429 9.81 22.46 11.56
C LEU A 429 9.23 22.90 10.21
N TYR A 430 7.92 23.12 10.15
CA TYR A 430 7.17 23.37 8.91
C TYR A 430 6.84 24.85 8.68
N GLY A 431 7.04 25.72 9.68
CA GLY A 431 6.63 27.13 9.69
C GLY A 431 5.12 27.33 9.83
N THR A 432 4.32 26.55 9.09
CA THR A 432 2.85 26.59 9.11
C THR A 432 2.25 25.18 9.01
N GLN A 433 1.06 25.02 9.58
CA GLN A 433 0.25 23.79 9.53
C GLN A 433 -0.06 23.34 8.11
N LYS A 434 -0.20 24.31 7.20
CA LYS A 434 -0.50 24.05 5.79
C LYS A 434 0.58 23.23 5.08
N ASN A 435 1.82 23.26 5.60
CA ASN A 435 2.96 22.59 4.99
C ASN A 435 3.28 21.24 5.62
N ILE A 436 2.54 20.83 6.67
CA ILE A 436 2.75 19.52 7.29
C ILE A 436 2.40 18.44 6.26
N ASP A 437 3.33 17.50 6.03
CA ASP A 437 3.12 16.37 5.12
C ASP A 437 1.96 15.49 5.63
N ILE A 438 1.14 14.95 4.73
CA ILE A 438 -0.13 14.31 5.12
C ILE A 438 0.07 13.11 6.04
N TRP A 439 1.06 12.24 5.77
CA TRP A 439 1.31 11.03 6.56
C TRP A 439 1.56 11.35 8.04
N ILE A 440 2.52 12.24 8.33
CA ILE A 440 2.88 12.60 9.70
C ILE A 440 1.79 13.46 10.37
N GLY A 441 1.12 14.32 9.60
CA GLY A 441 0.01 15.14 10.09
C GLY A 441 -1.18 14.30 10.54
N ALA A 442 -1.59 13.31 9.73
CA ALA A 442 -2.68 12.40 10.05
C ALA A 442 -2.32 11.42 11.19
N LEU A 443 -1.07 10.91 11.21
CA LEU A 443 -0.58 10.03 12.27
C LEU A 443 -0.50 10.73 13.63
N ALA A 444 -0.20 12.04 13.64
CA ALA A 444 -0.08 12.84 14.85
C ALA A 444 -1.42 13.18 15.52
N GLU A 445 -2.55 12.97 14.86
CA GLU A 445 -3.85 13.24 15.47
C GLU A 445 -4.15 12.24 16.60
N PRO A 446 -4.81 12.68 17.69
CA PRO A 446 -5.27 11.77 18.73
C PRO A 446 -6.17 10.68 18.16
N ILE A 447 -5.92 9.45 18.57
CA ILE A 447 -6.68 8.27 18.15
C ILE A 447 -8.16 8.43 18.52
N VAL A 448 -9.07 8.11 17.59
CA VAL A 448 -10.52 8.11 17.86
C VAL A 448 -10.88 7.04 18.90
N ASN A 449 -11.98 7.22 19.63
CA ASN A 449 -12.35 6.26 20.68
C ASN A 449 -12.47 4.83 20.12
N GLY A 450 -11.70 3.90 20.70
CA GLY A 450 -11.60 2.49 20.30
C GLY A 450 -10.77 2.22 19.03
N GLY A 451 -10.39 3.25 18.27
CA GLY A 451 -9.73 3.12 16.97
C GLY A 451 -8.21 3.01 17.05
N ARG A 452 -7.52 3.12 15.90
CA ARG A 452 -6.04 3.15 15.81
C ARG A 452 -5.50 4.27 14.92
N GLY A 453 -6.38 5.16 14.45
CA GLY A 453 -6.02 6.39 13.75
C GLY A 453 -6.83 7.58 14.27
N GLY A 454 -6.38 8.79 13.94
CA GLY A 454 -7.12 10.01 14.23
C GLY A 454 -8.27 10.28 13.24
N PRO A 455 -9.07 11.33 13.47
CA PRO A 455 -10.22 11.69 12.63
C PRO A 455 -9.89 11.85 11.14
N LEU A 456 -8.78 12.51 10.81
CA LEU A 456 -8.36 12.69 9.42
C LEU A 456 -8.02 11.36 8.76
N MET A 457 -7.23 10.54 9.45
CA MET A 457 -6.85 9.21 8.97
C MET A 457 -8.09 8.34 8.74
N ALA A 458 -9.01 8.33 9.71
CA ALA A 458 -10.25 7.57 9.61
C ALA A 458 -11.07 8.01 8.39
N CYS A 459 -11.22 9.32 8.17
CA CYS A 459 -11.93 9.84 7.00
C CYS A 459 -11.32 9.36 5.67
N LEU A 460 -10.00 9.50 5.49
CA LEU A 460 -9.33 9.12 4.23
C LEU A 460 -9.45 7.61 3.96
N ILE A 461 -9.15 6.79 4.96
CA ILE A 461 -9.24 5.33 4.86
C ILE A 461 -10.68 4.90 4.62
N GLY A 462 -11.62 5.37 5.46
CA GLY A 462 -13.03 4.97 5.38
C GLY A 462 -13.68 5.38 4.06
N THR A 463 -13.34 6.57 3.54
CA THR A 463 -13.83 7.03 2.22
C THR A 463 -13.33 6.12 1.11
N GLN A 464 -12.04 5.76 1.10
CA GLN A 464 -11.50 4.87 0.06
C GLN A 464 -12.15 3.48 0.11
N PHE A 465 -12.24 2.86 1.29
CA PHE A 465 -12.83 1.53 1.40
C PHE A 465 -14.31 1.53 1.04
N ARG A 466 -15.09 2.56 1.40
CA ARG A 466 -16.48 2.69 0.92
C ARG A 466 -16.53 2.74 -0.60
N ASN A 467 -15.68 3.55 -1.23
CA ASN A 467 -15.68 3.66 -2.69
C ASN A 467 -15.29 2.35 -3.38
N VAL A 468 -14.33 1.61 -2.81
CA VAL A 468 -13.93 0.28 -3.32
C VAL A 468 -15.08 -0.72 -3.21
N SER A 469 -15.83 -0.78 -2.09
CA SER A 469 -16.98 -1.69 -1.99
C SER A 469 -18.13 -1.29 -2.91
N ASP A 470 -18.49 -0.01 -2.93
CA ASP A 470 -19.68 0.48 -3.62
C ASP A 470 -19.48 0.52 -5.14
N GLY A 471 -18.25 0.78 -5.60
CA GLY A 471 -17.85 0.80 -7.00
C GLY A 471 -17.35 -0.54 -7.56
N ASP A 472 -17.31 -1.62 -6.76
CA ASP A 472 -16.89 -2.95 -7.23
C ASP A 472 -18.09 -3.78 -7.72
N ARG A 473 -18.19 -3.93 -9.05
CA ARG A 473 -19.21 -4.78 -9.69
C ARG A 473 -19.13 -6.25 -9.24
N PHE A 474 -17.96 -6.71 -8.80
CA PHE A 474 -17.71 -8.06 -8.30
C PHE A 474 -17.67 -8.17 -6.77
N TRP A 475 -18.13 -7.14 -6.05
CA TRP A 475 -18.32 -7.18 -4.61
C TRP A 475 -19.12 -8.42 -4.19
N TRP A 476 -18.66 -9.14 -3.17
CA TRP A 476 -19.20 -10.46 -2.84
C TRP A 476 -20.70 -10.46 -2.47
N GLU A 477 -21.25 -9.36 -1.96
CA GLU A 477 -22.68 -9.21 -1.66
C GLU A 477 -23.51 -8.72 -2.85
N ASN A 478 -22.85 -8.31 -3.94
CA ASN A 478 -23.56 -7.81 -5.12
C ASN A 478 -24.38 -8.94 -5.77
N ARG A 479 -25.60 -8.60 -6.22
CA ARG A 479 -26.54 -9.57 -6.78
C ARG A 479 -25.95 -10.22 -8.03
N GLY A 480 -26.04 -11.54 -8.10
CA GLY A 480 -25.53 -12.31 -9.24
C GLY A 480 -24.03 -12.64 -9.16
N VAL A 481 -23.27 -12.06 -8.22
CA VAL A 481 -21.88 -12.46 -7.99
C VAL A 481 -21.85 -13.84 -7.35
N PHE A 482 -22.53 -14.02 -6.21
CA PHE A 482 -22.73 -15.34 -5.60
C PHE A 482 -24.22 -15.62 -5.44
N THR A 483 -24.58 -16.91 -5.42
CA THR A 483 -25.94 -17.32 -5.08
C THR A 483 -26.21 -17.09 -3.58
N PRO A 484 -27.47 -16.94 -3.14
CA PRO A 484 -27.78 -16.77 -1.71
C PRO A 484 -27.21 -17.88 -0.80
N TRP A 485 -27.17 -19.12 -1.30
CA TRP A 485 -26.56 -20.26 -0.59
C TRP A 485 -25.04 -20.13 -0.45
N GLN A 486 -24.37 -19.64 -1.50
CA GLN A 486 -22.94 -19.35 -1.48
C GLN A 486 -22.63 -18.20 -0.52
N CYS A 487 -23.41 -17.11 -0.54
CA CYS A 487 -23.27 -16.00 0.41
C CYS A 487 -23.44 -16.47 1.86
N SER A 488 -24.44 -17.32 2.13
CA SER A 488 -24.69 -17.88 3.47
C SER A 488 -23.53 -18.76 3.98
N SER A 489 -22.82 -19.43 3.07
CA SER A 489 -21.61 -20.20 3.39
C SER A 489 -20.41 -19.27 3.62
N LEU A 490 -20.20 -18.29 2.74
CA LEU A 490 -19.12 -17.30 2.83
C LEU A 490 -19.20 -16.45 4.09
N ALA A 491 -20.39 -16.04 4.52
CA ALA A 491 -20.57 -15.23 5.73
C ALA A 491 -19.99 -15.87 7.01
N LYS A 492 -19.75 -17.19 7.01
CA LYS A 492 -19.22 -17.97 8.14
C LYS A 492 -17.69 -18.13 8.14
N ILE A 493 -17.00 -17.68 7.09
CA ILE A 493 -15.54 -17.81 7.00
C ILE A 493 -14.86 -16.96 8.08
N SER A 494 -13.64 -17.35 8.45
CA SER A 494 -12.77 -16.57 9.34
C SER A 494 -11.31 -16.82 9.00
N LEU A 495 -10.45 -15.84 9.30
CA LEU A 495 -9.00 -16.03 9.14
C LEU A 495 -8.48 -17.20 9.98
N SER A 496 -9.02 -17.40 11.18
CA SER A 496 -8.72 -18.56 12.03
C SER A 496 -8.96 -19.88 11.32
N ARG A 497 -10.06 -20.02 10.56
CA ARG A 497 -10.36 -21.23 9.80
C ARG A 497 -9.36 -21.44 8.67
N ILE A 498 -9.02 -20.38 7.94
CA ILE A 498 -8.02 -20.43 6.87
C ILE A 498 -6.67 -20.91 7.43
N ILE A 499 -6.25 -20.38 8.58
CA ILE A 499 -5.02 -20.83 9.27
C ILE A 499 -5.13 -22.32 9.64
N CYS A 500 -6.22 -22.75 10.28
CA CYS A 500 -6.41 -24.16 10.63
C CYS A 500 -6.44 -25.11 9.43
N ASP A 501 -6.92 -24.68 8.26
CA ASP A 501 -7.02 -25.53 7.07
C ASP A 501 -5.71 -25.64 6.27
N ASN A 502 -4.74 -24.76 6.52
CA ASN A 502 -3.53 -24.61 5.70
C ASN A 502 -2.22 -24.65 6.50
N THR A 503 -2.29 -25.01 7.78
CA THR A 503 -1.15 -25.15 8.71
C THR A 503 -1.34 -26.39 9.59
N HIS A 504 -0.35 -26.73 10.42
CA HIS A 504 -0.41 -27.87 11.34
C HIS A 504 -0.95 -27.49 12.73
N MET A 505 -1.51 -26.29 12.88
CA MET A 505 -2.01 -25.81 14.16
C MET A 505 -3.30 -26.51 14.57
N SER A 506 -3.36 -26.94 15.83
CA SER A 506 -4.57 -27.54 16.41
C SER A 506 -5.42 -26.54 17.18
N LYS A 507 -4.83 -25.43 17.65
CA LYS A 507 -5.51 -24.38 18.41
C LYS A 507 -5.19 -22.99 17.88
N VAL A 508 -6.21 -22.16 17.70
CA VAL A 508 -6.12 -20.78 17.21
C VAL A 508 -7.14 -19.90 17.94
N PRO A 509 -6.98 -18.56 17.98
CA PRO A 509 -7.98 -17.69 18.59
C PRO A 509 -9.20 -17.55 17.68
N ARG A 510 -10.38 -17.27 18.24
CA ARG A 510 -11.59 -16.98 17.44
C ARG A 510 -11.50 -15.63 16.72
N HIS A 511 -10.84 -14.66 17.33
CA HIS A 511 -10.69 -13.31 16.80
C HIS A 511 -9.20 -12.97 16.65
N THR A 512 -8.66 -13.24 15.46
CA THR A 512 -7.22 -13.15 15.19
C THR A 512 -6.63 -11.77 15.35
N PHE A 513 -7.41 -10.69 15.18
CA PHE A 513 -6.94 -9.31 15.27
C PHE A 513 -6.96 -8.71 16.68
N TRP A 514 -7.57 -9.40 17.64
CA TRP A 514 -7.59 -8.97 19.04
C TRP A 514 -6.38 -9.52 19.78
N ALA A 515 -5.91 -8.81 20.80
CA ALA A 515 -4.83 -9.33 21.64
C ALA A 515 -5.27 -10.63 22.32
N ASN A 516 -4.50 -11.71 22.12
CA ASN A 516 -4.79 -13.03 22.68
C ASN A 516 -3.68 -13.44 23.66
N ARG A 517 -3.98 -14.29 24.64
CA ARG A 517 -2.99 -14.84 25.58
C ARG A 517 -3.16 -16.34 25.72
N TYR A 518 -2.27 -17.12 25.10
CA TYR A 518 -2.36 -18.58 25.16
C TYR A 518 -2.23 -19.09 26.62
N SER A 519 -3.06 -20.03 27.08
CA SER A 519 -4.11 -20.77 26.35
C SER A 519 -5.48 -20.08 26.32
N CYS A 520 -5.67 -19.00 27.09
CA CYS A 520 -6.93 -18.26 27.15
C CYS A 520 -7.32 -17.62 25.80
N GLY A 521 -8.55 -17.83 25.36
CA GLY A 521 -9.05 -17.34 24.07
C GLY A 521 -8.67 -18.18 22.85
N PHE A 522 -7.86 -19.24 23.02
CA PHE A 522 -7.55 -20.20 21.96
C PHE A 522 -8.48 -21.40 22.03
N VAL A 523 -9.06 -21.76 20.88
CA VAL A 523 -9.99 -22.89 20.74
C VAL A 523 -9.42 -23.92 19.78
N SER A 524 -9.87 -25.17 19.90
CA SER A 524 -9.53 -26.21 18.93
C SER A 524 -10.02 -25.82 17.53
N CYS A 525 -9.22 -26.09 16.51
CA CYS A 525 -9.59 -25.94 15.11
C CYS A 525 -10.85 -26.75 14.75
N SER A 526 -11.20 -27.81 15.49
CA SER A 526 -12.46 -28.54 15.31
C SER A 526 -13.71 -27.72 15.67
N GLN A 527 -13.57 -26.68 16.52
CA GLN A 527 -14.66 -25.81 16.97
C GLN A 527 -14.84 -24.57 16.09
N ILE A 528 -14.08 -24.45 15.00
CA ILE A 528 -14.14 -23.33 14.06
C ILE A 528 -14.80 -23.82 12.78
N LEU A 529 -15.91 -23.16 12.43
CA LEU A 529 -16.74 -23.51 11.29
C LEU A 529 -15.92 -23.55 10.00
N LYS A 530 -16.14 -24.60 9.20
CA LYS A 530 -15.54 -24.75 7.87
C LYS A 530 -16.42 -24.09 6.83
N LEU A 531 -15.81 -23.59 5.76
CA LEU A 531 -16.54 -23.20 4.56
C LEU A 531 -17.22 -24.44 3.98
N ASP A 532 -18.54 -24.39 3.80
CA ASP A 532 -19.28 -25.45 3.11
C ASP A 532 -19.24 -25.19 1.60
N LEU A 533 -18.42 -25.97 0.89
CA LEU A 533 -18.29 -25.91 -0.56
C LEU A 533 -19.47 -26.55 -1.30
N LYS A 534 -20.40 -27.25 -0.63
CA LYS A 534 -21.55 -27.89 -1.30
C LYS A 534 -22.39 -26.89 -2.10
N ALA A 535 -22.41 -25.62 -1.69
CA ALA A 535 -23.09 -24.54 -2.42
C ALA A 535 -22.50 -24.25 -3.83
N TRP A 536 -21.32 -24.80 -4.16
CA TRP A 536 -20.70 -24.74 -5.49
C TRP A 536 -20.89 -26.02 -6.32
N LYS A 537 -21.71 -26.98 -5.86
CA LYS A 537 -21.97 -28.20 -6.63
C LYS A 537 -22.79 -27.86 -7.87
N SER A 538 -22.24 -28.16 -9.04
CA SER A 538 -22.90 -28.02 -10.34
C SER A 538 -23.44 -29.35 -10.82
N LYS A 539 -24.61 -29.34 -11.46
CA LYS A 539 -25.07 -30.49 -12.24
C LYS A 539 -24.26 -30.57 -13.53
N ARG A 540 -24.06 -31.79 -14.04
CA ARG A 540 -23.47 -32.02 -15.35
C ARG A 540 -24.54 -31.67 -16.40
N THR A 541 -24.49 -30.48 -16.96
CA THR A 541 -25.26 -30.19 -18.18
C THR A 541 -24.62 -30.98 -19.32
N LYS A 542 -25.42 -31.76 -20.04
CA LYS A 542 -24.98 -32.35 -21.31
C LYS A 542 -24.62 -31.15 -22.21
N GLU A 543 -23.37 -31.06 -22.63
CA GLU A 543 -23.00 -30.17 -23.72
C GLU A 543 -23.89 -30.56 -24.91
N VAL A 544 -24.77 -29.65 -25.32
CA VAL A 544 -25.36 -29.70 -26.64
C VAL A 544 -24.18 -29.43 -27.57
N THR A 545 -23.72 -30.48 -28.23
CA THR A 545 -22.83 -30.38 -29.37
C THR A 545 -23.57 -29.62 -30.46
N ASP A 546 -23.31 -28.32 -30.57
CA ASP A 546 -23.53 -27.62 -31.84
C ASP A 546 -22.49 -28.19 -32.83
N GLN A 547 -23.03 -28.68 -33.95
CA GLN A 547 -22.37 -29.44 -35.02
C GLN A 547 -21.20 -28.71 -35.67
#